data_AF-A0A2V5LMG5-F1
#
_entry.id   AF-A0A2V5LMG5-F1
#
_cell.length_a   1.000
_cell.length_b   1.000
_cell.length_c   1.000
_cell.angle_alpha   90.00
_cell.angle_beta   90.00
_cell.angle_gamma   90.00
#
_symmetry.space_group_name_H-M   'P 1'
#
loop_
_entity.id
_entity.type
_entity.pdbx_description
1 polymer ?
#
loop_
_entity_poly.entity_id
_entity_poly.type
_entity_poly.pdbx_seq_one_letter_code
_entity_poly.pdbx_strand_id
1 'polypeptide(L)' 'TVTHHVRGASYPNWIGSDQLRHFKFDGSRLLLSTPPLVSGGQSLEYVALWERIS' A
#
# COMPACT_ATOMS: atom_id res chain seq x y z
N THR A 1 -9.34 -4.14 5.36
CA THR A 1 -8.53 -3.08 4.73
C THR A 1 -7.87 -2.23 5.81
N VAL A 2 -6.82 -1.50 5.45
CA VAL A 2 -6.16 -0.50 6.31
C VAL A 2 -6.04 0.82 5.55
N THR A 3 -6.27 1.95 6.23
CA THR A 3 -6.07 3.28 5.67
C THR A 3 -4.84 3.92 6.30
N HIS A 4 -3.88 4.31 5.48
CA HIS A 4 -2.73 5.08 5.92
C HIS A 4 -2.99 6.57 5.69
N HIS A 5 -2.96 7.36 6.76
CA HIS A 5 -2.97 8.82 6.67
C HIS A 5 -1.53 9.31 6.50
N VAL A 6 -1.12 9.57 5.26
CA VAL A 6 0.30 9.77 4.92
C VAL A 6 0.77 11.14 5.41
N ARG A 7 1.69 11.16 6.37
CA ARG A 7 2.33 12.41 6.88
C ARG A 7 3.69 12.69 6.25
N GLY A 8 4.37 11.65 5.76
CA GLY A 8 5.64 11.72 5.07
C GLY A 8 5.77 10.59 4.06
N ALA A 9 6.44 10.84 2.94
CA ALA A 9 6.63 9.86 1.88
C ALA A 9 7.92 10.15 1.10
N SER A 10 8.53 9.10 0.56
CA SER A 10 9.65 9.22 -0.38
C SER A 10 9.23 9.80 -1.74
N TYR A 11 7.95 9.63 -2.10
CA TYR A 11 7.33 10.32 -3.21
C TYR A 11 6.44 11.46 -2.68
N PRO A 12 6.88 12.74 -2.79
CA PRO A 12 6.23 13.86 -2.10
C PRO A 12 4.74 14.03 -2.41
N ASN A 13 4.29 13.63 -3.60
CA ASN A 13 2.90 13.75 -4.03
C ASN A 13 1.91 12.92 -3.18
N TRP A 14 2.40 11.98 -2.36
CA TRP A 14 1.55 11.19 -1.47
C TRP A 14 1.29 11.84 -0.12
N ILE A 15 2.07 12.86 0.27
CA ILE A 15 1.93 13.52 1.56
C ILE A 15 0.56 14.18 1.67
N GLY A 16 -0.12 13.97 2.80
CA GLY A 16 -1.47 14.48 3.07
C GLY A 16 -2.60 13.63 2.49
N SER A 17 -2.30 12.56 1.75
CA SER A 17 -3.31 11.66 1.18
C SER A 17 -3.72 10.53 2.13
N ASP A 18 -4.97 10.08 1.97
CA ASP A 18 -5.47 8.85 2.57
C ASP A 18 -5.28 7.69 1.60
N GLN A 19 -4.59 6.66 2.08
CA GLN A 19 -4.17 5.53 1.26
C GLN A 19 -4.80 4.23 1.75
N LEU A 20 -5.90 3.85 1.09
CA LEU A 20 -6.57 2.56 1.31
C LEU A 20 -5.71 1.40 0.78
N ARG A 21 -5.59 0.34 1.58
CA ARG A 21 -4.92 -0.91 1.23
C ARG A 21 -5.73 -2.13 1.64
N HIS A 22 -5.72 -3.17 0.81
CA HIS A 22 -6.00 -4.53 1.26
C HIS A 22 -4.78 -5.05 2.04
N PHE A 23 -5.00 -5.96 2.98
CA PHE A 23 -3.90 -6.56 3.73
C PHE A 23 -4.13 -8.05 3.97
N LYS A 24 -3.03 -8.81 4.05
CA LYS A 24 -3.01 -10.22 4.44
C LYS A 24 -1.76 -10.51 5.27
N PHE A 25 -1.94 -11.22 6.38
CA PHE A 25 -0.84 -11.80 7.13
C PHE A 25 -0.55 -13.24 6.66
N ASP A 26 0.73 -13.58 6.61
CA ASP A 26 1.22 -14.92 6.33
C ASP A 26 2.44 -15.19 7.21
N GLY A 27 2.21 -15.84 8.36
CA GLY A 27 3.21 -15.98 9.41
C GLY A 27 3.73 -14.61 9.89
N SER A 28 5.02 -14.36 9.70
CA SER A 28 5.72 -13.11 10.03
C SER A 28 5.66 -12.06 8.91
N ARG A 29 5.00 -12.37 7.78
CA ARG A 29 4.86 -11.46 6.64
C ARG A 29 3.53 -10.72 6.67
N LEU A 30 3.58 -9.46 6.25
CA LEU A 30 2.42 -8.63 5.97
C LEU A 30 2.48 -8.19 4.50
N LEU A 31 1.47 -8.58 3.73
CA LEU A 31 1.25 -8.10 2.38
C LEU A 31 0.23 -6.97 2.41
N LEU A 32 0.56 -5.83 1.80
CA LEU A 32 -0.34 -4.69 1.59
C LEU A 32 -0.50 -4.47 0.09
N SER A 33 -1.73 -4.33 -0.40
CA SER A 33 -1.97 -4.01 -1.81
C SER A 33 -2.98 -2.88 -2.02
N THR A 34 -2.86 -2.14 -3.12
CA THR A 34 -3.83 -1.10 -3.47
C THR A 34 -5.11 -1.73 -4.04
N PRO A 35 -6.26 -1.05 -3.97
CA PRO A 35 -7.33 -1.32 -4.93
C PRO A 35 -6.80 -1.22 -6.38
N PRO A 36 -7.46 -1.87 -7.36
CA PRO A 36 -7.09 -1.72 -8.76
C PRO A 36 -7.04 -0.25 -9.18
N LEU A 37 -5.90 0.18 -9.71
CA LEU A 37 -5.66 1.53 -10.21
C LEU A 37 -5.65 1.49 -11.73
N VAL A 38 -6.32 2.44 -12.39
CA VAL A 38 -6.25 2.55 -13.84
C VAL A 38 -5.16 3.55 -14.21
N SER A 39 -4.16 3.10 -14.96
CA SER A 39 -3.09 3.95 -15.50
C SER A 39 -2.84 3.59 -16.96
N GLY A 40 -2.94 4.58 -17.86
CA GLY A 40 -2.73 4.36 -19.30
C GLY A 40 -3.67 3.32 -19.93
N GLY A 41 -4.87 3.12 -19.38
CA GLY A 41 -5.81 2.09 -19.84
C GLY A 41 -5.53 0.68 -19.32
N GLN A 42 -4.50 0.50 -18.49
CA GLN A 42 -4.19 -0.77 -17.82
C GLN A 42 -4.56 -0.72 -16.34
N SER A 43 -5.06 -1.84 -15.83
CA SER A 43 -5.27 -2.02 -14.39
C SER A 43 -3.96 -2.43 -13.74
N LEU A 44 -3.51 -1.65 -12.77
CA LEU A 44 -2.31 -1.87 -11.97
C LEU A 44 -2.69 -2.11 -10.51
N GLU A 45 -1.93 -2.96 -9.84
CA GLU A 45 -1.98 -3.15 -8.40
C GLU A 45 -0.57 -3.01 -7.85
N TYR A 46 -0.38 -2.13 -6.87
CA TYR A 46 0.89 -2.02 -6.15
C TYR A 46 0.86 -2.90 -4.92
N VAL A 47 1.91 -3.70 -4.73
CA VAL A 47 2.07 -4.61 -3.59
C VAL A 47 3.31 -4.24 -2.79
N ALA A 48 3.16 -4.12 -1.48
CA ALA A 48 4.26 -3.99 -0.53
C ALA A 48 4.28 -5.21 0.40
N LEU A 49 5.41 -5.90 0.44
CA LEU A 49 5.65 -7.03 1.34
C LEU A 49 6.57 -6.62 2.47
N TRP A 50 6.12 -6.81 3.69
CA TRP A 50 6.87 -6.56 4.92
C TRP A 50 7.15 -7.87 5.64
N GLU A 51 8.32 -7.98 6.25
CA GLU A 51 8.70 -9.06 7.16
C GLU A 51 8.86 -8.43 8.56
N ARG A 52 8.20 -8.99 9.57
CA ARG A 52 8.36 -8.55 10.95
C ARG A 52 9.77 -8.88 11.43
N ILE A 53 10.52 -7.85 11.81
CA ILE A 53 11.82 -8.02 12.48
C ILE A 53 11.56 -8.44 13.94
N SER A 54 12.27 -9.47 14.40
CA SER A 54 12.17 -10.07 15.74
C SER A 54 12.85 -9.23 16.81
#